data_AF-A0A1Q3HM80-F1
#
_entry.id   AF-A0A1Q3HM80-F1
#
_cell.length_a   1.000
_cell.length_b   1.000
_cell.length_c   1.000
_cell.angle_alpha   90.00
_cell.angle_beta   90.00
_cell.angle_gamma   90.00
#
_symmetry.space_group_name_H-M   'P 1'
#
loop_
_entity.id
_entity.type
_entity.pdbx_description
1 polymer ?
#
loop_
_entity_poly.entity_id
_entity_poly.type
_entity_poly.pdbx_seq_one_letter_code
_entity_poly.pdbx_strand_id
1 'polypeptide(L)'
;MPLTLSLVAAGLTLAAPVRLDRVDVLSEDSGTFLHYEVPMAPAYPAMTALRFVTQVKVVLSLPVSGLYAGASIASQSLSYEGPLWRSEDGRGLFWTASVHTRLLMPYGAHAGVAWRFGSMRLGLGASASSEASWARPAWTEWKVLPTLALGFGPNVAPGQ
;
A
#
# COMPACT_ATOMS: atom_id res chain seq x y z
N MET A 1 24.65 -19.99 -14.83
CA MET A 1 25.24 -20.00 -13.48
C MET A 1 25.08 -18.69 -12.68
N PRO A 2 25.05 -17.47 -13.25
CA PRO A 2 24.83 -16.27 -12.41
C PRO A 2 23.40 -16.17 -11.87
N LEU A 3 22.39 -16.59 -12.65
CA LEU A 3 20.98 -16.61 -12.24
C LEU A 3 20.70 -17.48 -11.00
N THR A 4 21.34 -18.65 -10.90
CA THR A 4 21.20 -19.56 -9.76
C THR A 4 21.87 -19.00 -8.51
N LEU A 5 23.00 -18.29 -8.65
CA LEU A 5 23.65 -17.58 -7.54
C LEU A 5 22.81 -16.38 -7.08
N SER A 6 22.17 -15.65 -7.99
CA SER A 6 21.24 -14.56 -7.64
C SER A 6 19.99 -15.07 -6.93
N LEU A 7 19.46 -16.24 -7.33
CA LEU A 7 18.30 -16.87 -6.68
C LEU A 7 18.64 -17.43 -5.30
N VAL A 8 19.81 -18.02 -5.13
CA VAL A 8 20.29 -18.50 -3.82
C VAL A 8 20.65 -17.33 -2.91
N ALA A 9 21.26 -16.26 -3.43
CA ALA A 9 21.51 -15.03 -2.67
C ALA A 9 20.20 -14.32 -2.29
N ALA A 10 19.20 -14.29 -3.17
CA ALA A 10 17.85 -13.81 -2.85
C ALA A 10 17.14 -14.72 -1.81
N GLY A 11 17.36 -16.02 -1.87
CA GLY A 11 16.87 -16.98 -0.88
C GLY A 11 17.55 -16.84 0.49
N LEU A 12 18.82 -16.41 0.53
CA LEU A 12 19.59 -16.19 1.76
C LEU A 12 19.31 -14.82 2.39
N THR A 13 18.98 -13.78 1.61
CA THR A 13 18.52 -12.49 2.15
C THR A 13 17.07 -12.52 2.68
N LEU A 14 16.32 -13.58 2.34
CA LEU A 14 15.01 -13.92 2.91
C LEU A 14 15.08 -14.45 4.36
N ALA A 15 16.26 -14.52 4.97
CA ALA A 15 16.44 -14.91 6.38
C ALA A 15 15.92 -13.86 7.38
N ALA A 16 15.69 -12.61 6.97
CA ALA A 16 14.99 -11.66 7.83
C ALA A 16 13.48 -11.96 7.81
N PRO A 17 12.81 -12.05 8.97
CA PRO A 17 11.41 -12.45 9.03
C PRO A 17 10.52 -11.38 8.40
N VAL A 18 9.56 -11.81 7.56
CA VAL A 18 8.40 -10.98 7.20
C VAL A 18 7.62 -10.70 8.48
N ARG A 19 7.33 -9.43 8.76
CA ARG A 19 6.65 -9.01 9.99
C ARG A 19 5.38 -8.25 9.64
N LEU A 20 4.36 -8.38 10.49
CA LEU A 20 3.23 -7.47 10.44
C LEU A 20 3.71 -6.05 10.76
N ASP A 21 3.52 -5.10 9.85
CA ASP A 21 3.85 -3.69 10.09
C ASP A 21 2.62 -2.92 10.59
N ARG A 22 1.49 -3.05 9.90
CA ARG A 22 0.25 -2.33 10.20
C ARG A 22 -0.97 -2.88 9.46
N VAL A 23 -2.12 -2.38 9.85
CA VAL A 23 -3.38 -2.50 9.13
C VAL A 23 -3.81 -1.11 8.68
N ASP A 24 -3.92 -0.90 7.38
CA ASP A 24 -4.47 0.32 6.80
C ASP A 24 -5.99 0.20 6.76
N VAL A 25 -6.70 1.00 7.57
CA VAL A 25 -8.17 1.05 7.60
C VAL A 25 -8.73 1.94 6.48
N LEU A 26 -7.92 2.88 6.01
CA LEU A 26 -8.15 3.66 4.80
C LEU A 26 -6.91 3.53 3.94
N SER A 27 -7.05 2.97 2.74
CA SER A 27 -5.92 2.62 1.88
C SER A 27 -5.76 3.58 0.71
N GLU A 28 -4.49 3.89 0.38
CA GLU A 28 -4.09 4.63 -0.83
C GLU A 28 -4.41 3.88 -2.13
N ASP A 29 -4.51 2.55 -2.09
CA ASP A 29 -4.66 1.70 -3.29
C ASP A 29 -5.99 1.86 -3.99
N SER A 30 -7.07 1.99 -3.21
CA SER A 30 -8.39 2.00 -3.80
C SER A 30 -8.59 3.31 -4.54
N GLY A 31 -8.01 4.42 -4.05
CA GLY A 31 -8.06 5.78 -4.60
C GLY A 31 -9.46 6.34 -4.88
N THR A 32 -10.49 5.52 -4.70
CA THR A 32 -11.85 5.66 -5.23
C THR A 32 -12.85 5.72 -4.10
N PHE A 33 -12.55 5.13 -2.94
CA PHE A 33 -13.48 5.10 -1.81
C PHE A 33 -13.88 6.52 -1.37
N LEU A 34 -12.90 7.40 -1.14
CA LEU A 34 -13.15 8.78 -0.73
C LEU A 34 -13.93 9.59 -1.77
N HIS A 35 -13.74 9.29 -3.05
CA HIS A 35 -14.25 10.09 -4.17
C HIS A 35 -15.58 9.60 -4.72
N TYR A 36 -15.85 8.29 -4.61
CA TYR A 36 -17.02 7.66 -5.20
C TYR A 36 -17.90 6.94 -4.18
N GLU A 37 -17.32 6.29 -3.16
CA GLU A 37 -18.10 5.48 -2.22
C GLU A 37 -18.60 6.29 -1.02
N VAL A 38 -17.77 7.19 -0.46
CA VAL A 38 -18.15 8.08 0.65
C VAL A 38 -19.32 9.00 0.26
N PRO A 39 -19.34 9.66 -0.91
CA PRO A 39 -20.49 10.46 -1.32
C PRO A 39 -21.79 9.65 -1.47
N MET A 40 -21.69 8.34 -1.71
CA MET A 40 -22.83 7.44 -1.85
C MET A 40 -23.37 6.92 -0.51
N ALA A 41 -22.68 7.15 0.60
CA ALA A 41 -23.08 6.66 1.92
C ALA A 41 -24.52 7.01 2.34
N PRO A 42 -25.04 8.24 2.07
CA PRO A 42 -26.42 8.57 2.44
C PRO A 42 -27.47 7.78 1.65
N ALA A 43 -27.16 7.40 0.41
CA ALA A 43 -28.07 6.67 -0.46
C ALA A 43 -27.94 5.14 -0.32
N TYR A 44 -26.73 4.63 -0.10
CA TYR A 44 -26.41 3.20 -0.11
C TYR A 44 -25.49 2.78 1.05
N PRO A 45 -25.90 2.97 2.32
CA PRO A 45 -25.01 2.82 3.48
C PRO A 45 -24.43 1.40 3.63
N ALA A 46 -25.23 0.36 3.37
CA ALA A 46 -24.78 -1.02 3.46
C ALA A 46 -23.73 -1.37 2.38
N MET A 47 -23.90 -0.86 1.16
CA MET A 47 -22.94 -1.07 0.08
C MET A 47 -21.64 -0.30 0.34
N THR A 48 -21.73 0.96 0.77
CA THR A 48 -20.55 1.75 1.15
C THR A 48 -19.80 1.09 2.31
N ALA A 49 -20.49 0.54 3.31
CA ALA A 49 -19.85 -0.18 4.42
C ALA A 49 -19.13 -1.46 3.95
N LEU A 50 -19.74 -2.23 3.04
CA LEU A 50 -19.09 -3.38 2.43
C LEU A 50 -17.82 -2.96 1.66
N ARG A 51 -17.92 -1.90 0.85
CA ARG A 51 -16.79 -1.34 0.10
C ARG A 51 -15.67 -0.84 1.02
N PHE A 52 -16.03 -0.23 2.14
CA PHE A 52 -15.07 0.16 3.17
C PHE A 52 -14.29 -1.05 3.69
N VAL A 53 -14.97 -2.14 4.06
CA VAL A 53 -14.28 -3.35 4.55
C VAL A 53 -13.37 -3.95 3.49
N THR A 54 -13.77 -3.94 2.21
CA THR A 54 -12.94 -4.52 1.13
C THR A 54 -11.60 -3.81 0.92
N GLN A 55 -11.48 -2.55 1.34
CA GLN A 55 -10.25 -1.78 1.20
C GLN A 55 -9.32 -1.90 2.41
N VAL A 56 -9.81 -2.43 3.55
CA VAL A 56 -8.97 -2.65 4.73
C VAL A 56 -7.85 -3.58 4.34
N LYS A 57 -6.62 -3.13 4.58
CA LYS A 57 -5.43 -3.76 4.04
C LYS A 57 -4.47 -4.13 5.16
N VAL A 58 -4.01 -5.37 5.14
CA VAL A 58 -2.90 -5.82 5.98
C VAL A 58 -1.58 -5.51 5.28
N VAL A 59 -0.66 -4.88 5.99
CA VAL A 59 0.66 -4.48 5.48
C VAL A 59 1.75 -5.22 6.23
N LEU A 60 2.60 -5.89 5.48
CA LEU A 60 3.73 -6.67 5.96
C LEU A 60 5.03 -5.95 5.59
N SER A 61 5.94 -5.81 6.55
CA SER A 61 7.32 -5.42 6.30
C SER A 61 8.07 -6.59 5.68
N LEU A 62 8.76 -6.33 4.58
CA LEU A 62 9.61 -7.30 3.89
C LEU A 62 11.05 -7.23 4.43
N PRO A 63 11.90 -8.23 4.10
CA PRO A 63 13.32 -8.26 4.48
C PRO A 63 14.13 -7.04 4.01
N VAL A 64 13.65 -6.36 2.97
CA VAL A 64 14.29 -5.17 2.42
C VAL A 64 13.76 -3.95 3.15
N SER A 65 14.68 -3.21 3.77
CA SER A 65 14.37 -1.99 4.53
C SER A 65 13.51 -1.02 3.71
N GLY A 66 12.33 -0.70 4.25
CA GLY A 66 11.38 0.24 3.66
C GLY A 66 10.50 -0.37 2.58
N LEU A 67 10.66 -1.66 2.27
CA LEU A 67 9.79 -2.37 1.35
C LEU A 67 8.67 -3.08 2.12
N TYR A 68 7.44 -2.92 1.63
CA TYR A 68 6.25 -3.47 2.25
C TYR A 68 5.37 -4.15 1.22
N ALA A 69 4.73 -5.25 1.62
CA ALA A 69 3.70 -5.92 0.86
C ALA A 69 2.33 -5.67 1.52
N GLY A 70 1.37 -5.24 0.72
CA GLY A 70 0.01 -4.95 1.16
C GLY A 70 -0.99 -5.92 0.53
N ALA A 71 -1.96 -6.38 1.30
CA ALA A 71 -3.04 -7.22 0.80
C ALA A 71 -4.39 -6.80 1.40
N SER A 72 -5.37 -6.61 0.52
CA SER A 72 -6.79 -6.41 0.83
C SER A 72 -7.63 -7.31 -0.08
N ILE A 73 -8.95 -7.32 0.12
CA ILE A 73 -9.86 -8.01 -0.80
C ILE A 73 -9.86 -7.31 -2.16
N ALA A 74 -9.72 -5.98 -2.18
CA ALA A 74 -9.78 -5.18 -3.40
C ALA A 74 -8.48 -5.20 -4.23
N SER A 75 -7.33 -5.33 -3.58
CA SER A 75 -6.00 -5.17 -4.21
C SER A 75 -4.87 -5.84 -3.44
N GLN A 76 -3.76 -6.06 -4.14
CA GLN A 76 -2.44 -6.30 -3.56
C GLN A 76 -1.50 -5.17 -3.96
N SER A 77 -0.57 -4.78 -3.09
CA SER A 77 0.39 -3.71 -3.38
C SER A 77 1.81 -4.08 -2.97
N LEU A 78 2.78 -3.58 -3.73
CA LEU A 78 4.17 -3.50 -3.30
C LEU A 78 4.53 -2.02 -3.13
N SER A 79 4.96 -1.63 -1.94
CA SER A 79 5.22 -0.23 -1.60
C SER A 79 6.61 -0.07 -1.01
N TYR A 80 7.22 1.08 -1.30
CA TYR A 80 8.45 1.52 -0.70
C TYR A 80 8.21 2.81 0.09
N GLU A 81 8.68 2.87 1.34
CA GLU A 81 8.69 4.08 2.16
C GLU A 81 10.14 4.46 2.48
N GLY A 82 10.56 5.63 2.00
CA GLY A 82 11.88 6.18 2.27
C GLY A 82 11.79 7.37 3.24
N PRO A 83 12.76 7.54 4.16
CA PRO A 83 12.72 8.65 5.10
C PRO A 83 12.91 9.99 4.40
N LEU A 84 12.10 10.98 4.76
CA LEU A 84 12.34 12.40 4.49
C LEU A 84 12.89 13.09 5.74
N TRP A 85 12.29 12.78 6.90
CA TRP A 85 12.73 13.26 8.20
C TRP A 85 12.49 12.18 9.25
N ARG A 86 13.54 11.75 9.95
CA ARG A 86 13.46 10.72 10.98
C ARG A 86 13.51 11.35 12.38
N SER A 87 12.66 10.83 13.25
CA SER A 87 12.78 10.93 14.69
C SER A 87 13.23 9.56 15.24
N GLU A 88 13.59 9.51 16.52
CA GLU A 88 13.80 8.26 17.26
C GLU A 88 12.56 7.35 17.16
N ASP A 89 12.78 6.02 17.22
CA ASP A 89 11.74 4.98 17.22
C ASP A 89 10.86 4.86 15.95
N GLY A 90 11.44 5.11 14.78
CA GLY A 90 10.72 4.88 13.51
C GLY A 90 9.61 5.88 13.23
N ARG A 91 9.58 6.97 13.99
CA ARG A 91 8.66 8.10 13.78
C ARG A 91 9.24 9.07 12.76
N GLY A 92 8.38 9.84 12.13
CA GLY A 92 8.78 10.93 11.24
C GLY A 92 8.01 10.96 9.94
N LEU A 93 8.55 11.71 9.00
CA LEU A 93 8.00 11.92 7.67
C LEU A 93 8.74 11.05 6.65
N PHE A 94 7.98 10.37 5.81
CA PHE A 94 8.47 9.45 4.81
C PHE A 94 7.86 9.82 3.46
N TRP A 95 8.60 9.66 2.38
CA TRP A 95 8.01 9.61 1.04
C TRP A 95 7.59 8.17 0.76
N THR A 96 6.55 8.02 -0.04
CA THR A 96 5.96 6.71 -0.33
C THR A 96 5.76 6.56 -1.81
N ALA A 97 6.11 5.40 -2.36
CA ALA A 97 5.74 5.01 -3.72
C ALA A 97 5.26 3.57 -3.71
N SER A 98 4.25 3.24 -4.51
CA SER A 98 3.71 1.89 -4.55
C SER A 98 3.14 1.53 -5.90
N VAL A 99 3.16 0.24 -6.21
CA VAL A 99 2.50 -0.35 -7.36
C VAL A 99 1.34 -1.21 -6.85
N HIS A 100 0.19 -1.07 -7.49
CA HIS A 100 -1.04 -1.78 -7.16
C HIS A 100 -1.33 -2.84 -8.22
N THR A 101 -1.73 -4.00 -7.73
CA THR A 101 -2.10 -5.14 -8.54
C THR A 101 -3.45 -5.69 -8.10
N ARG A 102 -4.15 -6.34 -9.04
CA ARG A 102 -5.37 -7.11 -8.77
C ARG A 102 -5.18 -8.49 -9.36
N LEU A 103 -5.07 -9.51 -8.50
CA LEU A 103 -4.72 -10.87 -8.93
C LEU A 103 -3.41 -10.86 -9.73
N LEU A 104 -2.39 -10.16 -9.21
CA LEU A 104 -1.07 -9.99 -9.85
C LEU A 104 -1.05 -9.16 -11.16
N MET A 105 -2.20 -8.71 -11.66
CA MET A 105 -2.26 -7.78 -12.79
C MET A 105 -1.99 -6.36 -12.30
N PRO A 106 -0.90 -5.69 -12.73
CA PRO A 106 -0.67 -4.29 -12.37
C PRO A 106 -1.76 -3.42 -12.98
N TYR A 107 -2.40 -2.59 -12.17
CA TYR A 107 -3.47 -1.70 -12.64
C TYR A 107 -3.24 -0.25 -12.21
N GLY A 108 -2.37 0.02 -11.24
CA GLY A 108 -2.14 1.36 -10.75
C GLY A 108 -0.84 1.54 -9.99
N ALA A 109 -0.58 2.78 -9.60
CA ALA A 109 0.52 3.19 -8.75
C ALA A 109 0.12 4.36 -7.87
N HIS A 110 0.83 4.56 -6.77
CA HIS A 110 0.64 5.69 -5.86
C HIS A 110 1.98 6.31 -5.51
N ALA A 111 1.97 7.62 -5.30
CA ALA A 111 3.09 8.39 -4.79
C ALA A 111 2.58 9.43 -3.79
N GLY A 112 3.32 9.65 -2.72
CA GLY A 112 2.90 10.53 -1.65
C GLY A 112 3.89 10.65 -0.52
N VAL A 113 3.39 11.11 0.61
CA VAL A 113 4.11 11.20 1.87
C VAL A 113 3.30 10.53 2.99
N ALA A 114 4.00 9.99 3.97
CA ALA A 114 3.41 9.42 5.15
C ALA A 114 4.07 9.97 6.40
N TRP A 115 3.27 10.38 7.38
CA TRP A 115 3.71 10.72 8.72
C TRP A 115 3.44 9.53 9.64
N ARG A 116 4.47 9.04 10.31
CA ARG A 116 4.38 7.97 11.32
C ARG A 116 4.61 8.55 12.72
N PHE A 117 3.68 8.34 13.64
CA PHE A 117 3.74 8.86 15.02
C PHE A 117 3.41 7.75 16.03
N GLY A 118 4.39 6.88 16.26
CA GLY A 118 4.21 5.69 17.08
C GLY A 118 3.46 4.64 16.28
N SER A 119 2.37 4.11 16.82
CA SER A 119 1.62 3.02 16.18
C SER A 119 0.68 3.46 15.05
N MET A 120 0.65 4.74 14.70
CA MET A 120 -0.26 5.29 13.70
C MET A 120 0.53 5.88 12.52
N ARG A 121 -0.01 5.70 11.31
CA ARG A 121 0.48 6.25 10.05
C ARG A 121 -0.63 7.03 9.37
N LEU A 122 -0.34 8.28 9.01
CA LEU A 122 -1.18 9.10 8.14
C LEU A 122 -0.49 9.27 6.80
N GLY A 123 -1.16 8.88 5.72
CA GLY A 123 -0.67 9.02 4.35
C GLY A 123 -1.45 10.07 3.57
N LEU A 124 -0.76 10.84 2.74
CA LEU A 124 -1.33 11.82 1.81
C LEU A 124 -0.61 11.67 0.47
N GLY A 125 -1.34 11.60 -0.63
CA GLY A 125 -0.70 11.43 -1.93
C GLY A 125 -1.65 11.52 -3.11
N ALA A 126 -1.22 10.92 -4.22
CA ALA A 126 -2.02 10.71 -5.40
C ALA A 126 -1.86 9.27 -5.88
N SER A 127 -2.97 8.66 -6.29
CA SER A 127 -3.00 7.34 -6.93
C SER A 127 -3.44 7.49 -8.37
N ALA A 128 -2.72 6.84 -9.27
CA ALA A 128 -3.05 6.68 -10.67
C ALA A 128 -3.49 5.23 -10.89
N SER A 129 -4.72 5.03 -11.35
CA SER A 129 -5.29 3.71 -11.58
C SER A 129 -5.94 3.61 -12.96
N SER A 130 -5.85 2.44 -13.56
CA SER A 130 -6.54 2.05 -14.79
C SER A 130 -7.61 0.99 -14.51
N GLU A 131 -8.50 0.77 -15.46
CA GLU A 131 -9.51 -0.30 -15.41
C GLU A 131 -8.98 -1.65 -15.91
N ALA A 132 -7.66 -1.77 -16.10
CA ALA A 132 -7.03 -2.98 -16.59
C ALA A 132 -7.33 -4.18 -15.68
N SER A 133 -7.72 -5.29 -16.30
CA SER A 133 -7.97 -6.56 -15.64
C SER A 133 -7.58 -7.72 -16.55
N TRP A 134 -7.53 -8.94 -16.01
CA TRP A 134 -7.29 -10.13 -16.83
C TRP A 134 -8.34 -10.34 -17.93
N ALA A 135 -9.57 -9.86 -17.75
CA ALA A 135 -10.60 -9.91 -18.78
C ALA A 135 -10.46 -8.79 -19.83
N ARG A 136 -9.86 -7.65 -19.46
CA ARG A 136 -9.64 -6.48 -20.32
C ARG A 136 -8.29 -5.84 -19.99
N PRO A 137 -7.17 -6.32 -20.57
CA PRO A 137 -5.82 -5.84 -20.24
C PRO A 137 -5.48 -4.56 -21.00
N ALA A 138 -6.28 -3.50 -20.82
CA ALA A 138 -6.08 -2.21 -21.46
C ALA A 138 -5.76 -1.13 -20.43
N TRP A 139 -4.60 -0.50 -20.57
CA TRP A 139 -4.14 0.65 -19.75
C TRP A 139 -4.31 1.97 -20.49
N THR A 140 -5.36 2.09 -21.28
CA THR A 140 -5.61 3.27 -22.12
C THR A 140 -6.20 4.43 -21.33
N GLU A 141 -6.96 4.12 -20.28
CA GLU A 141 -7.61 5.11 -19.43
C GLU A 141 -6.98 5.10 -18.04
N TRP A 142 -6.53 6.28 -17.61
CA TRP A 142 -5.94 6.49 -16.29
C TRP A 142 -6.75 7.54 -15.54
N LYS A 143 -7.12 7.20 -14.31
CA LYS A 143 -7.73 8.12 -13.36
C LYS A 143 -6.69 8.43 -12.30
N VAL A 144 -6.43 9.72 -12.11
CA VAL A 144 -5.53 10.22 -11.06
C VAL A 144 -6.36 10.91 -10.01
N LEU A 145 -6.28 10.44 -8.77
CA LEU A 145 -7.07 10.94 -7.65
C LEU A 145 -6.18 11.16 -6.43
N PRO A 146 -6.44 12.23 -5.64
CA PRO A 146 -5.76 12.41 -4.38
C PRO A 146 -6.18 11.33 -3.40
N THR A 147 -5.25 10.90 -2.55
CA THR A 147 -5.45 9.82 -1.59
C THR A 147 -5.17 10.29 -0.18
N LEU A 148 -5.94 9.75 0.76
CA LEU A 148 -5.66 9.77 2.18
C LEU A 148 -5.52 8.33 2.65
N ALA A 149 -4.60 8.07 3.57
CA ALA A 149 -4.52 6.79 4.25
C ALA A 149 -4.40 6.96 5.75
N LEU A 150 -4.89 5.94 6.42
CA LEU A 150 -4.81 5.78 7.86
C LEU A 150 -4.48 4.33 8.17
N GLY A 151 -3.38 4.11 8.87
CA GLY A 151 -2.96 2.78 9.29
C GLY A 151 -2.51 2.72 10.74
N PHE A 152 -2.66 1.53 11.33
CA PHE A 152 -2.34 1.24 12.73
C PHE A 152 -1.49 -0.03 12.86
N GLY A 153 -0.40 0.02 13.61
CA GLY A 153 0.44 -1.15 13.84
C GLY A 153 1.74 -0.88 14.60
N PRO A 154 2.55 -1.92 14.86
CA PRO A 154 3.78 -1.86 15.65
C PRO A 154 4.88 -0.94 15.11
N ASN A 155 4.74 -0.38 13.89
CA ASN A 155 5.69 0.56 13.31
C ASN A 155 7.11 -0.02 13.19
N VAL A 156 7.22 -1.13 12.45
CA VAL A 156 8.50 -1.82 12.24
C VAL A 156 9.27 -1.03 11.17
N ALA A 157 9.94 0.02 11.60
CA ALA A 157 10.57 0.98 10.71
C ALA A 157 11.72 0.37 9.89
N PRO A 158 12.06 0.99 8.73
CA PRO A 158 13.22 0.61 7.94
C PRO A 158 14.53 0.80 8.74
N GLY A 159 15.14 -0.29 9.23
CA GLY A 159 16.49 -0.26 9.82
C GLY A 159 16.67 -0.79 11.24
N GLN A 160 15.78 -1.63 11.76
CA GLN A 160 16.09 -2.54 12.88
C GLN A 160 16.48 -3.93 12.38
#